data_AF-A0A7W1JH43-F1
#
_entry.id   AF-A0A7W1JH43-F1
#
_cell.length_a   1.000
_cell.length_b   1.000
_cell.length_c   1.000
_cell.angle_alpha   90.00
_cell.angle_beta   90.00
_cell.angle_gamma   90.00
#
_symmetry.space_group_name_H-M   'P 1'
#
loop_
_entity.id
_entity.type
_entity.pdbx_description
1 polymer ?
#
loop_
_entity_poly.entity_id
_entity_poly.type
_entity_poly.pdbx_seq_one_letter_code
_entity_poly.pdbx_strand_id
1 'polypeptide(L)'
;WYFVTDLVSGGGNWTTVVTLLIGLIYLAIAGASDSPSSFWWHLGAGVLIGGALLNWWHNSDTDWALIAVAGLVYVWIAYGTKRSSWAVLGAIGLFLSAVHYASEWSNETITITGITDTRGWVPYAVFAFLGFLLVVLGLRRRGGAAGEPERIQLKS
;
A
#
# COMPACT_ATOMS: atom_id res chain seq x y z
N TRP A 1 -16.14 19.97 -3.69
CA TRP A 1 -16.34 19.48 -2.30
C TRP A 1 -15.11 19.72 -1.43
N TYR A 2 -13.89 19.48 -1.93
CA TYR A 2 -12.63 19.85 -1.26
C TYR A 2 -12.61 21.32 -0.78
N PHE A 3 -13.00 22.27 -1.63
CA PHE A 3 -13.06 23.70 -1.25
C PHE A 3 -14.03 24.03 -0.11
N VAL A 4 -15.16 23.32 -0.01
CA VAL A 4 -16.20 23.57 1.01
C VAL A 4 -15.82 22.94 2.36
N THR A 5 -15.12 21.81 2.33
CA THR A 5 -14.62 21.15 3.55
C THR A 5 -13.40 21.87 4.12
N ASP A 6 -12.55 22.44 3.26
CA ASP A 6 -11.37 23.23 3.64
C ASP A 6 -11.77 24.58 4.28
N LEU A 7 -12.80 25.25 3.74
CA LEU A 7 -13.29 26.54 4.23
C LEU A 7 -14.03 26.46 5.59
N VAL A 8 -14.68 25.33 5.89
CA VAL A 8 -15.50 25.18 7.11
C VAL A 8 -14.70 24.65 8.31
N SER A 9 -13.52 24.05 8.10
CA SER A 9 -12.86 23.24 9.15
C SER A 9 -11.48 23.70 9.63
N GLY A 10 -10.93 24.76 9.04
CA GLY A 10 -9.61 25.27 9.44
C GLY A 10 -8.41 24.48 8.87
N GLY A 11 -8.64 23.67 7.83
CA GLY A 11 -7.58 23.13 6.96
C GLY A 11 -6.89 21.84 7.44
N GLY A 12 -6.54 21.01 6.46
CA GLY A 12 -5.65 19.85 6.61
C GLY A 12 -6.28 18.64 7.27
N ASN A 13 -6.37 18.61 8.60
CA ASN A 13 -6.59 17.36 9.35
C ASN A 13 -8.03 16.85 9.27
N TRP A 14 -9.01 17.75 9.31
CA TRP A 14 -10.43 17.39 9.20
C TRP A 14 -10.78 16.85 7.80
N THR A 15 -10.28 17.50 6.75
CA THR A 15 -10.49 17.04 5.37
C THR A 15 -9.98 15.61 5.20
N THR A 16 -8.84 15.27 5.80
CA THR A 16 -8.28 13.91 5.79
C THR A 16 -9.18 12.89 6.50
N VAL A 17 -9.78 13.26 7.64
CA VAL A 17 -10.78 12.41 8.31
C VAL A 17 -11.99 12.15 7.41
N VAL A 18 -12.51 13.19 6.75
CA VAL A 18 -13.63 13.05 5.82
C VAL A 18 -13.27 12.18 4.61
N THR A 19 -12.06 12.35 4.05
CA THR A 19 -11.53 11.50 2.98
C THR A 19 -11.50 10.03 3.40
N LEU A 20 -11.02 9.73 4.62
CA LEU A 20 -11.02 8.37 5.15
C LEU A 20 -12.44 7.80 5.25
N LEU A 21 -13.38 8.56 5.85
CA LEU A 21 -14.76 8.11 6.02
C LEU A 21 -15.44 7.82 4.68
N ILE A 22 -15.24 8.68 3.67
CA ILE A 22 -15.76 8.44 2.31
C ILE A 22 -15.13 7.18 1.71
N GLY A 23 -13.82 6.98 1.89
CA GLY A 23 -13.14 5.76 1.45
C GLY A 23 -13.71 4.49 2.09
N LEU A 24 -14.03 4.52 3.38
CA LEU A 24 -14.67 3.41 4.08
C LEU A 24 -16.10 3.15 3.60
N ILE A 25 -16.87 4.20 3.29
CA ILE A 25 -18.19 4.06 2.69
C ILE A 25 -18.07 3.38 1.31
N TYR A 26 -17.09 3.80 0.49
CA TYR A 26 -16.86 3.17 -0.81
C TYR A 26 -16.47 1.70 -0.67
N LEU A 27 -15.68 1.36 0.35
CA LEU A 27 -15.33 -0.03 0.66
C LEU A 27 -16.56 -0.86 1.01
N ALA A 28 -17.46 -0.32 1.84
CA ALA A 28 -18.71 -0.99 2.22
C ALA A 28 -19.64 -1.21 1.00
N ILE A 29 -19.79 -0.19 0.15
CA ILE A 29 -20.58 -0.29 -1.09
C ILE A 29 -19.96 -1.33 -2.04
N ALA A 30 -18.63 -1.31 -2.21
CA ALA A 30 -17.93 -2.26 -3.06
C ALA A 30 -18.13 -3.71 -2.57
N GLY A 31 -18.08 -3.93 -1.26
CA GLY A 31 -18.31 -5.23 -0.64
C GLY A 31 -19.75 -5.75 -0.78
N ALA A 32 -20.73 -4.85 -0.93
CA ALA A 32 -22.13 -5.22 -1.12
C ALA A 32 -22.54 -5.35 -2.60
N SER A 33 -21.66 -5.02 -3.56
CA SER A 33 -21.97 -5.01 -4.99
C SER A 33 -21.16 -6.03 -5.78
N ASP A 34 -21.87 -6.97 -6.42
CA ASP A 34 -21.29 -7.96 -7.34
C ASP A 34 -21.21 -7.47 -8.80
N SER A 35 -21.43 -6.18 -9.03
CA SER A 35 -21.40 -5.59 -10.37
C SER A 35 -19.97 -5.47 -10.94
N PRO A 36 -19.78 -5.48 -12.28
CA PRO A 36 -18.49 -5.19 -12.90
C PRO A 36 -17.92 -3.82 -12.52
N SER A 37 -18.77 -2.85 -12.21
CA SER A 37 -18.36 -1.51 -11.74
C SER A 37 -17.84 -1.50 -10.30
N SER A 38 -18.00 -2.59 -9.54
CA SER A 38 -17.41 -2.78 -8.19
C SER A 38 -15.89 -2.60 -8.16
N PHE A 39 -15.21 -2.84 -9.29
CA PHE A 39 -13.80 -2.51 -9.43
C PHE A 39 -13.49 -1.04 -9.09
N TRP A 40 -14.27 -0.09 -9.62
CA TRP A 40 -14.06 1.33 -9.41
C TRP A 40 -14.34 1.75 -7.98
N TRP A 41 -15.31 1.10 -7.32
CA TRP A 41 -15.59 1.32 -5.90
C TRP A 41 -14.43 0.85 -5.03
N HIS A 42 -13.86 -0.33 -5.28
CA HIS A 42 -12.67 -0.80 -4.57
C HIS A 42 -11.43 0.07 -4.83
N LEU A 43 -11.22 0.50 -6.08
CA LEU A 43 -10.11 1.38 -6.43
C LEU A 43 -10.24 2.73 -5.71
N GLY A 44 -11.42 3.36 -5.79
CA GLY A 44 -11.70 4.63 -5.12
C GLY A 44 -11.56 4.51 -3.61
N ALA A 45 -12.10 3.45 -3.01
CA ALA A 45 -11.93 3.17 -1.58
C ALA A 45 -10.45 3.08 -1.20
N GLY A 46 -9.67 2.29 -1.92
CA GLY A 46 -8.25 2.10 -1.65
C GLY A 46 -7.44 3.39 -1.80
N VAL A 47 -7.72 4.22 -2.81
CA VAL A 47 -7.05 5.51 -3.01
C VAL A 47 -7.40 6.50 -1.91
N LEU A 48 -8.66 6.59 -1.50
CA LEU A 48 -9.10 7.52 -0.46
C LEU A 48 -8.55 7.14 0.92
N ILE A 49 -8.62 5.85 1.28
CA ILE A 49 -8.05 5.35 2.53
C ILE A 49 -6.52 5.53 2.50
N GLY A 50 -5.86 5.15 1.40
CA GLY A 50 -4.41 5.20 1.28
C GLY A 50 -3.89 6.64 1.31
N GLY A 51 -4.54 7.55 0.58
CA GLY A 51 -4.23 8.97 0.59
C GLY A 51 -4.42 9.61 1.96
N ALA A 52 -5.46 9.22 2.71
CA ALA A 52 -5.67 9.69 4.06
C ALA A 52 -4.55 9.23 5.01
N LEU A 53 -4.18 7.94 4.96
CA LEU A 53 -3.10 7.38 5.75
C LEU A 53 -1.75 8.03 5.42
N LEU A 54 -1.42 8.19 4.13
CA LEU A 54 -0.20 8.88 3.68
C LEU A 54 -0.15 10.33 4.21
N ASN A 55 -1.28 11.05 4.15
CA ASN A 55 -1.34 12.41 4.66
C ASN A 55 -1.08 12.50 6.17
N TRP A 56 -1.46 11.49 6.97
CA TRP A 56 -1.12 11.46 8.40
C TRP A 56 0.29 10.95 8.68
N TRP A 57 0.76 9.98 7.89
CA TRP A 57 1.98 9.22 8.16
C TRP A 57 3.07 9.52 7.13
N HIS A 58 3.63 10.73 7.08
CA HIS A 58 4.73 11.02 6.13
C HIS A 58 5.92 11.78 6.74
N ASN A 59 5.96 11.98 8.06
CA ASN A 59 6.90 12.91 8.69
C ASN A 59 8.07 12.23 9.38
N SER A 60 7.98 10.94 9.68
CA SER A 60 8.99 10.21 10.44
C SER A 60 9.21 8.79 9.94
N ASP A 61 10.33 8.17 10.31
CA ASP A 61 10.61 6.77 10.00
C ASP A 61 9.55 5.81 10.52
N THR A 62 8.95 6.13 11.68
CA THR A 62 7.86 5.34 12.25
C THR A 62 6.62 5.42 11.37
N ASP A 63 6.33 6.61 10.84
CA ASP A 63 5.21 6.82 9.93
C ASP A 63 5.38 6.01 8.63
N TRP A 64 6.57 6.03 8.05
CA TRP A 64 6.88 5.26 6.84
C TRP A 64 6.87 3.75 7.07
N ALA A 65 7.18 3.29 8.27
CA ALA A 65 6.97 1.90 8.68
C ALA A 65 5.47 1.55 8.73
N LEU A 66 4.63 2.45 9.26
CA LEU A 66 3.17 2.28 9.26
C LEU A 66 2.60 2.25 7.84
N ILE A 67 3.12 3.05 6.90
CA ILE A 67 2.76 2.96 5.48
C ILE A 67 3.13 1.59 4.91
N ALA A 68 4.32 1.05 5.23
CA ALA A 68 4.72 -0.27 4.75
C ALA A 68 3.78 -1.36 5.27
N VAL A 69 3.40 -1.29 6.55
CA VAL A 69 2.41 -2.18 7.16
C VAL A 69 1.04 -2.03 6.49
N ALA A 70 0.58 -0.79 6.23
CA ALA A 70 -0.66 -0.55 5.50
C ALA A 70 -0.63 -1.15 4.09
N GLY A 71 0.52 -1.07 3.40
CA GLY A 71 0.74 -1.73 2.11
C GLY A 71 0.56 -3.25 2.18
N LEU A 72 1.07 -3.89 3.24
CA LEU A 72 0.84 -5.32 3.49
C LEU A 72 -0.63 -5.64 3.79
N VAL A 73 -1.33 -4.79 4.54
CA VAL A 73 -2.77 -4.93 4.79
C VAL A 73 -3.55 -4.83 3.47
N TYR A 74 -3.18 -3.92 2.57
CA TYR A 74 -3.78 -3.81 1.25
C TYR A 74 -3.57 -5.09 0.42
N VAL A 75 -2.38 -5.66 0.43
CA VAL A 75 -2.11 -6.96 -0.22
C VAL A 75 -2.95 -8.07 0.42
N TRP A 76 -3.13 -8.06 1.73
CA TRP A 76 -3.97 -9.03 2.43
C TRP A 76 -5.46 -8.89 2.05
N ILE A 77 -5.98 -7.67 1.98
CA ILE A 77 -7.33 -7.37 1.47
C ILE A 77 -7.47 -7.86 0.02
N ALA A 78 -6.42 -7.74 -0.80
CA ALA A 78 -6.42 -8.25 -2.17
C ALA A 78 -6.62 -9.77 -2.23
N TYR A 79 -6.06 -10.52 -1.28
CA TYR A 79 -6.30 -11.97 -1.18
C TYR A 79 -7.73 -12.29 -0.79
N GLY A 80 -8.31 -11.55 0.17
CA GLY A 80 -9.69 -11.76 0.62
C GLY A 80 -10.73 -11.39 -0.45
N THR A 81 -10.55 -10.24 -1.10
CA THR A 81 -11.48 -9.71 -2.10
C THR A 81 -11.25 -10.27 -3.50
N LYS A 82 -10.11 -10.93 -3.74
CA LYS A 82 -9.65 -11.40 -5.06
C LYS A 82 -9.56 -10.30 -6.12
N ARG A 83 -9.50 -9.02 -5.72
CA ARG A 83 -9.39 -7.88 -6.64
C ARG A 83 -7.93 -7.44 -6.76
N SER A 84 -7.47 -7.20 -7.99
CA SER A 84 -6.09 -6.78 -8.27
C SER A 84 -5.78 -5.35 -7.83
N SER A 85 -6.78 -4.46 -7.77
CA SER A 85 -6.61 -3.05 -7.40
C SER A 85 -5.96 -2.89 -6.02
N TRP A 86 -6.40 -3.65 -5.02
CA TRP A 86 -5.82 -3.64 -3.68
C TRP A 86 -4.35 -4.07 -3.67
N ALA A 87 -3.98 -5.08 -4.46
CA ALA A 87 -2.61 -5.55 -4.55
C ALA A 87 -1.69 -4.50 -5.18
N VAL A 88 -2.18 -3.80 -6.22
CA VAL A 88 -1.44 -2.70 -6.89
C VAL A 88 -1.24 -1.53 -5.93
N LEU A 89 -2.30 -1.09 -5.24
CA LEU A 89 -2.20 -0.01 -4.26
C LEU A 89 -1.29 -0.38 -3.07
N GLY A 90 -1.34 -1.64 -2.61
CA GLY A 90 -0.44 -2.15 -1.59
C GLY A 90 1.02 -2.13 -2.05
N ALA A 91 1.30 -2.52 -3.29
CA ALA A 91 2.63 -2.43 -3.89
C ALA A 91 3.12 -0.99 -4.01
N ILE A 92 2.25 -0.03 -4.33
CA ILE A 92 2.59 1.40 -4.34
C ILE A 92 2.98 1.88 -2.93
N GLY A 93 2.21 1.52 -1.89
CA GLY A 93 2.56 1.85 -0.51
C GLY A 93 3.93 1.31 -0.09
N LEU A 94 4.20 0.03 -0.40
CA LEU A 94 5.50 -0.59 -0.14
C LEU A 94 6.64 0.08 -0.92
N PHE A 95 6.39 0.47 -2.17
CA PHE A 95 7.36 1.19 -2.99
C PHE A 95 7.67 2.57 -2.42
N LEU A 96 6.67 3.32 -1.98
CA LEU A 96 6.87 4.64 -1.36
C LEU A 96 7.69 4.53 -0.06
N SER A 97 7.38 3.56 0.81
CA SER A 97 8.20 3.29 2.00
C SER A 97 9.63 2.90 1.64
N ALA A 98 9.83 2.10 0.59
CA ALA A 98 11.15 1.74 0.11
C ALA A 98 11.94 2.95 -0.41
N VAL A 99 11.30 3.88 -1.12
CA VAL A 99 11.92 5.14 -1.56
C VAL A 99 12.35 5.99 -0.36
N HIS A 100 11.51 6.11 0.67
CA HIS A 100 11.86 6.82 1.91
C HIS A 100 13.13 6.25 2.54
N TYR A 101 13.15 4.95 2.83
CA TYR A 101 14.31 4.32 3.47
C TYR A 101 15.55 4.27 2.57
N ALA A 102 15.38 4.10 1.26
CA ALA A 102 16.49 4.18 0.32
C ALA A 102 17.14 5.57 0.36
N SER A 103 16.34 6.63 0.41
CA SER A 103 16.82 8.01 0.54
C SER A 103 17.48 8.24 1.90
N GLU A 104 16.76 7.99 2.99
CA GLU A 104 17.21 8.28 4.36
C GLU A 104 18.51 7.56 4.71
N TRP A 105 18.61 6.28 4.37
CA TRP A 105 19.81 5.48 4.67
C TRP A 105 20.96 5.68 3.68
N SER A 106 20.74 6.42 2.59
CA SER A 106 21.77 6.79 1.62
C SER A 106 22.43 8.15 1.91
N ASN A 107 21.80 8.99 2.73
CA ASN A 107 22.26 10.35 3.01
C ASN A 107 23.58 10.39 3.80
N GLU A 108 24.35 11.46 3.57
CA GLU A 108 25.71 11.67 4.09
C GLU A 108 25.73 12.02 5.58
N THR A 109 26.79 11.59 6.28
CA THR A 109 27.17 12.19 7.57
C THR A 109 28.22 13.28 7.31
N ILE A 110 27.85 14.55 7.49
CA ILE A 110 28.82 15.65 7.38
C ILE A 110 29.67 15.70 8.65
N THR A 111 30.94 15.33 8.53
CA THR A 111 31.95 15.51 9.59
C THR A 111 32.76 16.80 9.39
N ILE A 112 33.27 17.38 10.48
CA ILE A 112 34.09 18.61 10.49
C ILE A 112 35.33 18.51 9.57
N THR A 113 35.75 17.31 9.17
CA THR A 113 36.91 17.03 8.31
C THR A 113 36.58 16.76 6.83
N GLY A 114 35.31 16.86 6.41
CA GLY A 114 34.85 16.57 5.03
C GLY A 114 33.72 15.53 4.98
N ILE A 115 33.15 15.32 3.78
CA ILE A 115 32.14 14.28 3.50
C ILE A 115 32.81 12.92 3.70
N THR A 116 32.30 12.12 4.64
CA THR A 116 32.75 10.75 4.83
C THR A 116 31.55 9.81 4.71
N ASP A 117 31.64 8.93 3.71
CA ASP A 117 30.76 7.77 3.48
C ASP A 117 29.35 8.04 2.89
N THR A 118 29.26 8.02 1.56
CA THR A 118 27.99 7.80 0.85
C THR A 118 27.74 6.31 0.75
N ARG A 119 26.65 5.81 1.33
CA ARG A 119 26.27 4.39 1.22
C ARG A 119 25.57 4.12 -0.10
N GLY A 120 26.29 4.27 -1.22
CA GLY A 120 25.75 4.12 -2.57
C GLY A 120 25.14 2.73 -2.86
N TRP A 121 25.49 1.71 -2.07
CA TRP A 121 24.92 0.36 -2.21
C TRP A 121 23.50 0.23 -1.63
N VAL A 122 23.07 1.13 -0.74
CA VAL A 122 21.83 1.02 0.04
C VAL A 122 20.58 1.03 -0.85
N PRO A 123 20.39 1.96 -1.80
CA PRO A 123 19.21 1.95 -2.66
C PRO A 123 19.04 0.61 -3.40
N TYR A 124 20.13 0.04 -3.92
CA TYR A 124 20.07 -1.25 -4.62
C TYR A 124 19.62 -2.38 -3.68
N ALA A 125 20.13 -2.42 -2.44
CA ALA A 125 19.73 -3.42 -1.47
C ALA A 125 18.24 -3.29 -1.08
N VAL A 126 17.76 -2.05 -0.86
CA VAL A 126 16.36 -1.77 -0.50
C VAL A 126 15.41 -2.19 -1.63
N PHE A 127 15.71 -1.83 -2.88
CA PHE A 127 14.85 -2.21 -4.02
C PHE A 127 14.94 -3.71 -4.36
N ALA A 128 16.10 -4.35 -4.15
CA ALA A 128 16.22 -5.80 -4.29
C ALA A 128 15.34 -6.52 -3.26
N PHE A 129 15.34 -6.05 -2.00
CA PHE A 129 14.47 -6.58 -0.96
C PHE A 129 12.99 -6.35 -1.27
N LEU A 130 12.61 -5.16 -1.72
CA LEU A 130 11.23 -4.88 -2.14
C LEU A 130 10.79 -5.83 -3.28
N GLY A 131 11.63 -6.02 -4.30
CA GLY A 131 11.36 -6.95 -5.39
C GLY A 131 11.17 -8.38 -4.90
N PHE A 132 12.07 -8.85 -4.03
CA PHE A 132 11.96 -10.16 -3.38
C PHE A 132 10.64 -10.29 -2.60
N LEU A 133 10.29 -9.29 -1.78
CA LEU A 133 9.05 -9.27 -1.00
C LEU A 133 7.81 -9.38 -1.90
N LEU A 134 7.75 -8.59 -2.97
CA LEU A 134 6.62 -8.63 -3.93
C LEU A 134 6.52 -10.00 -4.63
N VAL A 135 7.64 -10.62 -4.98
CA VAL A 135 7.66 -11.97 -5.56
C VAL A 135 7.11 -13.00 -4.56
N VAL A 136 7.57 -12.97 -3.30
CA VAL A 136 7.10 -13.88 -2.25
C VAL A 136 5.59 -13.72 -2.04
N LEU A 137 5.09 -12.49 -1.97
CA LEU A 137 3.66 -12.20 -1.88
C LEU A 137 2.88 -12.72 -3.11
N GLY A 138 3.45 -12.58 -4.31
CA GLY A 138 2.86 -13.13 -5.54
C GLY A 138 2.78 -14.65 -5.57
N LEU A 139 3.84 -15.34 -5.11
CA LEU A 139 3.92 -16.79 -5.06
C LEU A 139 2.93 -17.39 -4.04
N ARG A 140 2.75 -16.75 -2.89
CA ARG A 140 1.80 -17.19 -1.85
C ARG A 140 0.36 -17.31 -2.39
N ARG A 141 -0.02 -16.47 -3.36
CA ARG A 141 -1.32 -16.58 -4.05
C ARG A 141 -1.42 -17.81 -4.94
N ARG A 142 -0.33 -18.20 -5.62
CA ARG A 142 -0.31 -19.35 -6.53
C ARG A 142 -0.31 -20.69 -5.78
N GLY A 143 0.40 -20.76 -4.66
CA GLY A 143 0.48 -21.99 -3.84
C GLY A 143 -0.88 -22.47 -3.31
N GLY A 144 -1.82 -21.56 -3.04
CA GLY A 144 -3.18 -21.93 -2.59
C GLY A 144 -4.08 -22.50 -3.69
N ALA A 145 -3.77 -22.28 -4.96
CA ALA A 145 -4.56 -22.78 -6.10
C ALA A 145 -4.12 -24.16 -6.59
N ALA A 146 -2.93 -24.63 -6.19
CA ALA A 146 -2.35 -25.91 -6.62
C ALA A 146 -2.68 -27.09 -5.67
N GLY A 147 -3.54 -26.87 -4.67
CA GLY A 147 -3.82 -27.84 -3.60
C GLY A 147 -4.99 -28.81 -3.84
N GLU A 148 -5.71 -28.72 -4.96
CA GLU A 148 -6.79 -29.66 -5.29
C GLU A 148 -6.30 -30.61 -6.40
N PRO A 149 -5.72 -31.79 -6.07
CA PRO A 149 -5.52 -32.81 -7.07
C PRO A 149 -6.90 -33.24 -7.55
N GLU A 150 -7.17 -32.90 -8.80
CA GLU A 150 -8.27 -33.37 -9.63
C GLU A 150 -8.53 -34.86 -9.32
N ARG A 151 -9.52 -35.14 -8.49
CA ARG A 151 -10.05 -36.49 -8.32
C ARG A 151 -10.67 -36.84 -9.66
N ILE A 152 -9.86 -37.49 -10.51
CA ILE A 152 -10.32 -38.18 -11.70
C ILE A 152 -11.42 -39.11 -11.22
N GLN A 153 -12.67 -38.72 -11.49
CA GLN A 153 -13.81 -39.61 -11.37
C GLN A 153 -13.65 -40.66 -12.47
N LEU A 154 -12.99 -41.76 -12.13
CA LEU A 154 -13.15 -43.01 -12.83
C LEU A 154 -14.57 -43.50 -12.55
N LYS A 155 -15.52 -43.08 -13.38
CA LYS A 155 -16.78 -43.80 -13.55
C LYS A 155 -16.45 -45.09 -14.30
N SER A 156 -16.33 -46.19 -13.57
CA SER A 156 -16.50 -47.55 -14.08
C SER A 156 -17.95 -47.97 -13.91
#